data_AF-A0A4P5TUK1-F1
#
_entry.id   AF-A0A4P5TUK1-F1
#
_cell.length_a   1.000
_cell.length_b   1.000
_cell.length_c   1.000
_cell.angle_alpha   90.00
_cell.angle_beta   90.00
_cell.angle_gamma   90.00
#
_symmetry.space_group_name_H-M   'P 1'
#
loop_
_entity.id
_entity.type
_entity.pdbx_description
1 polymer ?
#
loop_
_entity_poly.entity_id
_entity_poly.type
_entity_poly.pdbx_seq_one_letter_code
_entity_poly.pdbx_strand_id
1 'polypeptide(L)'
;MAKQNIMKNSVVTSAIKNASGIFFFLVSILFQHQKVSAQTWSDVGGGMCDWVNASVVYNGELIVGGRFTCAGGVTANHIAKWNGTSWSALGAGVDGWVNALTVYNGKLIAGGQFSTAGSTPVLNLAQWNGTSWTDVNGDVGSIVSALTVYNNDLIVGGYFTDADGFSANYIVGYDGNGWFNLGSGMGGGQGQVMALNVYGSELIAAGFFTTAGGIAADHIAKWNGISWSTLGTGIAWITYSLGTYNGDLIAGGLFSNAGSVTANSIAKWNGSSWSSLGSGMGATAVGYNYVFALADYNGSLYAGGMYLTAGGITANGIAKWDGNTWTDLQGGTWYGGSNAYGVNSLCVYANDLFAGGLFTSAGSTGVAHLAKWNEPAGCNTSSIIFPVACDENYVSPSGHVWNGSGTYIDTIPNANGCDSIIVVNLTMNYVDTLVSQFGNTLNADGGGFYQWLDCNNNYSPINGAASQSFTATVNGSYAVAITQNGCSDTSLCYDVTGIGINEIEPIGYFRIFPNPANEILSVQLSKPFENNSIEISNSLGQIVFSKALNNISETINLKSFDEGLYFVRISCSDIIETKKLVLIK
;
A
#
# COMPACT_ATOMS: atom_id res chain seq x y z
N MET A 1 -16.13 -27.82 -62.69
CA MET A 1 -17.57 -27.55 -62.50
C MET A 1 -17.72 -27.27 -61.00
N ALA A 2 -17.98 -26.03 -60.58
CA ALA A 2 -19.32 -25.47 -60.35
C ALA A 2 -20.03 -26.14 -59.14
N LYS A 3 -20.61 -25.43 -58.16
CA LYS A 3 -20.86 -23.98 -58.04
C LYS A 3 -21.14 -23.60 -56.57
N GLN A 4 -20.83 -22.34 -56.23
CA GLN A 4 -21.53 -21.41 -55.31
C GLN A 4 -22.46 -21.97 -54.20
N ASN A 5 -22.33 -21.38 -53.00
CA ASN A 5 -23.44 -20.56 -52.50
C ASN A 5 -22.97 -19.34 -51.70
N ILE A 6 -23.57 -18.19 -52.00
CA ILE A 6 -23.35 -16.89 -51.35
C ILE A 6 -24.72 -16.41 -50.92
N MET A 7 -24.89 -15.97 -49.68
CA MET A 7 -25.94 -15.01 -49.35
C MET A 7 -25.34 -13.79 -48.66
N LYS A 8 -25.32 -12.69 -49.42
CA LYS A 8 -25.30 -11.34 -48.85
C LYS A 8 -26.70 -11.06 -48.30
N ASN A 9 -26.79 -10.28 -47.22
CA ASN A 9 -27.88 -9.33 -47.11
C ASN A 9 -27.36 -8.03 -46.49
N SER A 10 -27.55 -6.94 -47.22
CA SER A 10 -27.17 -5.59 -46.80
C SER A 10 -28.42 -4.72 -46.88
N VAL A 11 -28.74 -4.02 -45.79
CA VAL A 11 -29.59 -2.82 -45.83
C VAL A 11 -28.77 -1.67 -45.27
N VAL A 12 -28.86 -0.52 -45.94
CA VAL A 12 -27.95 0.63 -45.83
C VAL A 12 -28.78 1.91 -45.65
N THR A 13 -28.13 3.00 -45.19
CA THR A 13 -28.61 4.41 -45.12
C THR A 13 -29.72 4.74 -44.11
N SER A 14 -29.76 5.91 -43.45
CA SER A 14 -28.96 7.16 -43.46
C SER A 14 -29.20 7.92 -42.10
N ALA A 15 -28.53 8.99 -41.65
CA ALA A 15 -27.77 10.07 -42.29
C ALA A 15 -26.80 10.76 -41.27
N ILE A 16 -25.55 11.13 -41.63
CA ILE A 16 -25.10 12.53 -41.94
C ILE A 16 -25.25 13.50 -40.74
N LYS A 17 -24.26 13.62 -39.84
CA LYS A 17 -23.11 14.56 -39.84
C LYS A 17 -22.19 14.30 -38.60
N ASN A 18 -20.98 14.86 -38.38
CA ASN A 18 -20.19 15.89 -39.08
C ASN A 18 -18.65 15.62 -38.97
N ALA A 19 -17.81 16.66 -39.12
CA ALA A 19 -16.34 16.71 -38.88
C ALA A 19 -15.94 16.65 -37.38
N SER A 20 -14.74 16.26 -36.94
CA SER A 20 -13.37 16.32 -37.54
C SER A 20 -12.53 15.14 -36.97
N GLY A 21 -11.39 14.67 -37.49
CA GLY A 21 -10.42 15.25 -38.43
C GLY A 21 -8.98 15.09 -37.88
N ILE A 22 -8.48 13.86 -37.69
CA ILE A 22 -7.09 13.58 -37.27
C ILE A 22 -6.46 12.53 -38.20
N PHE A 23 -5.22 12.81 -38.62
CA PHE A 23 -4.44 12.09 -39.62
C PHE A 23 -3.67 10.91 -38.97
N PHE A 24 -3.86 9.68 -39.46
CA PHE A 24 -3.02 8.54 -39.06
C PHE A 24 -1.76 8.48 -39.95
N PHE A 25 -0.61 8.88 -39.41
CA PHE A 25 0.69 8.68 -40.05
C PHE A 25 1.25 7.30 -39.63
N LEU A 26 1.37 6.38 -40.59
CA LEU A 26 2.04 5.10 -40.40
C LEU A 26 3.55 5.31 -40.39
N VAL A 27 4.14 5.46 -39.20
CA VAL A 27 5.60 5.38 -39.02
C VAL A 27 5.96 3.92 -38.75
N SER A 28 6.45 3.22 -39.77
CA SER A 28 7.04 1.89 -39.64
C SER A 28 8.42 2.00 -38.97
N ILE A 29 8.46 2.04 -37.65
CA ILE A 29 9.69 1.95 -36.88
C ILE A 29 10.23 0.52 -37.01
N LEU A 30 11.41 0.37 -37.60
CA LEU A 30 12.20 -0.86 -37.46
C LEU A 30 12.65 -0.99 -36.01
N PHE A 31 11.88 -1.74 -35.21
CA PHE A 31 12.43 -2.33 -34.00
C PHE A 31 13.45 -3.40 -34.40
N GLN A 32 14.72 -2.97 -34.52
CA GLN A 32 15.83 -3.87 -34.27
C GLN A 32 15.53 -4.54 -32.93
N HIS A 33 15.36 -5.86 -32.95
CA HIS A 33 15.29 -6.64 -31.73
C HIS A 33 16.69 -6.57 -31.10
N GLN A 34 16.92 -5.57 -30.24
CA GLN A 34 17.91 -5.72 -29.20
C GLN A 34 17.56 -7.02 -28.49
N LYS A 35 18.55 -7.90 -28.31
CA LYS A 35 18.38 -9.07 -27.48
C LYS A 35 17.91 -8.58 -26.12
N VAL A 36 16.67 -8.88 -25.77
CA VAL A 36 16.27 -8.93 -24.37
C VAL A 36 17.22 -9.95 -23.76
N SER A 37 18.17 -9.47 -22.96
CA SER A 37 18.94 -10.35 -22.10
C SER A 37 17.91 -11.16 -21.32
N ALA A 38 18.02 -12.49 -21.32
CA ALA A 38 17.35 -13.23 -20.24
C ALA A 38 17.88 -12.65 -18.90
N GLN A 39 17.12 -12.75 -17.81
CA GLN A 39 17.75 -12.60 -16.50
C GLN A 39 18.90 -13.63 -16.47
N THR A 40 20.08 -13.30 -15.96
CA THR A 40 21.19 -14.25 -15.98
C THR A 40 22.03 -14.15 -14.72
N TRP A 41 22.33 -15.32 -14.16
CA TRP A 41 23.43 -15.50 -13.25
C TRP A 41 24.77 -15.36 -13.98
N SER A 42 25.65 -14.55 -13.41
CA SER A 42 27.02 -14.35 -13.88
C SER A 42 28.02 -14.64 -12.76
N ASP A 43 29.18 -15.18 -13.15
CA ASP A 43 30.36 -15.28 -12.28
C ASP A 43 30.91 -13.89 -11.93
N VAL A 44 31.57 -13.80 -10.77
CA VAL A 44 32.17 -12.56 -10.28
C VAL A 44 33.68 -12.72 -10.21
N GLY A 45 34.33 -12.65 -11.38
CA GLY A 45 35.80 -12.61 -11.49
C GLY A 45 36.51 -13.82 -10.87
N GLY A 46 35.92 -15.01 -10.97
CA GLY A 46 36.42 -16.25 -10.39
C GLY A 46 35.96 -16.55 -8.96
N GLY A 47 35.15 -15.68 -8.35
CA GLY A 47 34.54 -15.88 -7.03
C GLY A 47 35.55 -16.14 -5.90
N MET A 48 35.17 -16.96 -4.91
CA MET A 48 35.97 -17.31 -3.74
C MET A 48 36.13 -18.82 -3.59
N CYS A 49 37.23 -19.26 -2.97
CA CYS A 49 37.53 -20.69 -2.79
C CYS A 49 36.90 -21.35 -1.56
N ASP A 50 36.18 -20.61 -0.72
CA ASP A 50 35.39 -21.16 0.40
C ASP A 50 34.19 -20.22 0.71
N TRP A 51 33.43 -20.52 1.76
CA TRP A 51 32.10 -19.94 1.99
C TRP A 51 32.13 -18.42 2.17
N VAL A 52 31.09 -17.75 1.66
CA VAL A 52 30.74 -16.37 2.04
C VAL A 52 29.72 -16.40 3.18
N ASN A 53 29.90 -15.51 4.16
CA ASN A 53 28.94 -15.30 5.25
C ASN A 53 28.33 -13.89 5.23
N ALA A 54 29.11 -12.87 4.85
CA ALA A 54 28.70 -11.48 4.90
C ALA A 54 29.16 -10.70 3.67
N SER A 55 28.40 -9.68 3.28
CA SER A 55 28.75 -8.77 2.20
C SER A 55 28.14 -7.39 2.43
N VAL A 56 28.92 -6.33 2.20
CA VAL A 56 28.48 -4.93 2.35
C VAL A 56 29.17 -4.05 1.32
N VAL A 57 28.56 -2.92 0.95
CA VAL A 57 29.23 -1.89 0.12
C VAL A 57 29.99 -0.92 1.02
N TYR A 58 31.26 -0.67 0.71
CA TYR A 58 32.09 0.31 1.41
C TYR A 58 32.93 1.09 0.39
N ASN A 59 32.88 2.42 0.45
CA ASN A 59 33.62 3.34 -0.42
C ASN A 59 33.51 3.03 -1.94
N GLY A 60 32.36 2.54 -2.40
CA GLY A 60 32.11 2.20 -3.81
C GLY A 60 32.68 0.84 -4.25
N GLU A 61 33.17 0.03 -3.32
CA GLU A 61 33.58 -1.36 -3.53
C GLU A 61 32.63 -2.32 -2.82
N LEU A 62 32.40 -3.50 -3.39
CA LEU A 62 31.75 -4.61 -2.70
C LEU A 62 32.78 -5.29 -1.80
N ILE A 63 32.53 -5.32 -0.50
CA ILE A 63 33.32 -6.06 0.47
C ILE A 63 32.62 -7.37 0.76
N VAL A 64 33.37 -8.47 0.79
CA VAL A 64 32.86 -9.81 1.11
C VAL A 64 33.72 -10.42 2.20
N GLY A 65 33.07 -11.04 3.19
CA GLY A 65 33.69 -11.73 4.31
C GLY A 65 33.13 -13.14 4.49
N GLY A 66 33.96 -14.06 4.98
CA GLY A 66 33.56 -15.45 5.16
C GLY A 66 34.68 -16.36 5.65
N ARG A 67 34.72 -17.58 5.10
CA ARG A 67 35.70 -18.63 5.45
C ARG A 67 36.85 -18.76 4.44
N PHE A 68 36.74 -18.13 3.27
CA PHE A 68 37.72 -18.24 2.19
C PHE A 68 39.09 -17.67 2.55
N THR A 69 40.12 -18.16 1.87
CA THR A 69 41.50 -17.63 1.92
C THR A 69 41.96 -17.06 0.57
N CYS A 70 41.08 -17.04 -0.42
CA CYS A 70 41.34 -16.47 -1.73
C CYS A 70 40.05 -15.96 -2.42
N ALA A 71 40.21 -14.93 -3.26
CA ALA A 71 39.16 -14.34 -4.10
C ALA A 71 39.74 -14.02 -5.48
N GLY A 72 39.11 -14.50 -6.57
CA GLY A 72 39.57 -14.33 -7.94
C GLY A 72 41.00 -14.84 -8.23
N GLY A 73 41.45 -15.86 -7.49
CA GLY A 73 42.82 -16.36 -7.54
C GLY A 73 43.87 -15.53 -6.77
N VAL A 74 43.46 -14.41 -6.15
CA VAL A 74 44.30 -13.61 -5.26
C VAL A 74 44.17 -14.12 -3.82
N THR A 75 45.27 -14.27 -3.09
CA THR A 75 45.23 -14.58 -1.65
C THR A 75 44.54 -13.45 -0.88
N ALA A 76 43.47 -13.78 -0.15
CA ALA A 76 42.67 -12.84 0.61
C ALA A 76 42.11 -13.56 1.85
N ASN A 77 42.68 -13.27 3.03
CA ASN A 77 42.39 -14.00 4.25
C ASN A 77 41.05 -13.54 4.85
N HIS A 78 40.00 -14.32 4.59
CA HIS A 78 38.64 -14.21 5.13
C HIS A 78 37.87 -12.92 4.82
N ILE A 79 38.50 -11.94 4.16
CA ILE A 79 37.89 -10.71 3.67
C ILE A 79 38.58 -10.20 2.39
N ALA A 80 37.76 -9.80 1.41
CA ALA A 80 38.20 -9.32 0.10
C ALA A 80 37.33 -8.14 -0.38
N LYS A 81 37.85 -7.35 -1.32
CA LYS A 81 37.14 -6.23 -1.96
C LYS A 81 37.11 -6.34 -3.48
N TRP A 82 35.98 -5.98 -4.06
CA TRP A 82 35.70 -5.99 -5.50
C TRP A 82 35.35 -4.59 -5.98
N ASN A 83 36.08 -4.10 -6.97
CA ASN A 83 35.95 -2.75 -7.53
C ASN A 83 35.05 -2.66 -8.79
N GLY A 84 34.27 -3.71 -9.06
CA GLY A 84 33.51 -3.86 -10.31
C GLY A 84 34.24 -4.67 -11.40
N THR A 85 35.56 -4.88 -11.29
CA THR A 85 36.38 -5.54 -12.33
C THR A 85 37.40 -6.58 -11.82
N SER A 86 37.91 -6.41 -10.60
CA SER A 86 38.98 -7.25 -10.05
C SER A 86 38.86 -7.40 -8.54
N TRP A 87 39.18 -8.59 -8.03
CA TRP A 87 39.35 -8.84 -6.60
C TRP A 87 40.70 -8.33 -6.08
N SER A 88 40.71 -7.89 -4.83
CA SER A 88 41.93 -7.62 -4.08
C SER A 88 41.71 -7.91 -2.59
N ALA A 89 42.80 -8.22 -1.87
CA ALA A 89 42.76 -8.38 -0.42
C ALA A 89 42.53 -7.02 0.28
N LEU A 90 41.82 -7.04 1.42
CA LEU A 90 41.66 -5.86 2.26
C LEU A 90 42.75 -5.83 3.34
N GLY A 91 43.89 -5.25 2.99
CA GLY A 91 45.13 -5.37 3.77
C GLY A 91 45.63 -6.82 3.78
N ALA A 92 46.11 -7.29 4.93
CA ALA A 92 46.45 -8.71 5.12
C ALA A 92 45.24 -9.59 5.52
N GLY A 93 44.03 -9.01 5.62
CA GLY A 93 42.82 -9.69 6.08
C GLY A 93 42.80 -9.93 7.59
N VAL A 94 42.08 -10.96 8.02
CA VAL A 94 42.01 -11.45 9.42
C VAL A 94 42.44 -12.92 9.49
N ASP A 95 42.75 -13.45 10.68
CA ASP A 95 43.22 -14.83 10.89
C ASP A 95 42.11 -15.89 11.12
N GLY A 96 40.84 -15.47 11.10
CA GLY A 96 39.68 -16.35 11.27
C GLY A 96 38.43 -15.85 10.55
N TRP A 97 37.29 -16.52 10.74
CA TRP A 97 36.10 -16.29 9.93
C TRP A 97 35.47 -14.93 10.17
N VAL A 98 35.07 -14.24 9.10
CA VAL A 98 34.18 -13.07 9.18
C VAL A 98 32.74 -13.54 9.05
N ASN A 99 31.87 -13.12 9.98
CA ASN A 99 30.45 -13.49 10.01
C ASN A 99 29.52 -12.30 9.77
N ALA A 100 29.96 -11.08 10.13
CA ALA A 100 29.20 -9.85 10.00
C ALA A 100 30.08 -8.71 9.48
N LEU A 101 29.50 -7.85 8.65
CA LEU A 101 30.14 -6.64 8.13
C LEU A 101 29.14 -5.48 8.25
N THR A 102 29.60 -4.31 8.68
CA THR A 102 28.82 -3.07 8.62
C THR A 102 29.73 -1.86 8.39
N VAL A 103 29.15 -0.68 8.16
CA VAL A 103 29.88 0.59 8.05
C VAL A 103 29.47 1.49 9.20
N TYR A 104 30.44 1.92 10.00
CA TYR A 104 30.24 2.75 11.19
C TYR A 104 31.22 3.92 11.17
N ASN A 105 30.73 5.15 11.32
CA ASN A 105 31.54 6.38 11.32
C ASN A 105 32.57 6.46 10.18
N GLY A 106 32.18 6.08 8.96
CA GLY A 106 33.02 6.10 7.76
C GLY A 106 34.08 4.98 7.66
N LYS A 107 34.08 4.03 8.60
CA LYS A 107 34.96 2.86 8.63
C LYS A 107 34.17 1.58 8.39
N LEU A 108 34.80 0.60 7.75
CA LEU A 108 34.25 -0.75 7.68
C LEU A 108 34.54 -1.47 9.01
N ILE A 109 33.52 -2.10 9.60
CA ILE A 109 33.63 -2.95 10.78
C ILE A 109 33.47 -4.41 10.34
N ALA A 110 34.37 -5.28 10.79
CA ALA A 110 34.30 -6.72 10.62
C ALA A 110 34.11 -7.40 11.97
N GLY A 111 33.07 -8.23 12.07
CA GLY A 111 32.76 -9.06 13.22
C GLY A 111 32.80 -10.54 12.84
N GLY A 112 33.30 -11.41 13.72
CA GLY A 112 33.36 -12.83 13.42
C GLY A 112 33.95 -13.70 14.51
N GLN A 113 34.78 -14.66 14.10
CA GLN A 113 35.54 -15.56 14.96
C GLN A 113 37.01 -15.52 14.53
N PHE A 114 37.78 -14.58 15.09
CA PHE A 114 39.19 -14.32 14.75
C PHE A 114 39.95 -13.72 15.95
N SER A 115 41.28 -13.79 15.93
CA SER A 115 42.17 -13.28 16.97
C SER A 115 43.15 -12.20 16.52
N THR A 116 43.28 -11.99 15.20
CA THR A 116 44.18 -11.00 14.61
C THR A 116 43.55 -10.36 13.39
N ALA A 117 43.62 -9.03 13.29
CA ALA A 117 43.26 -8.27 12.11
C ALA A 117 44.49 -7.52 11.56
N GLY A 118 44.94 -7.88 10.37
CA GLY A 118 46.21 -7.42 9.81
C GLY A 118 47.40 -7.88 10.64
N SER A 119 48.06 -6.94 11.32
CA SER A 119 49.12 -7.19 12.31
C SER A 119 48.70 -6.84 13.75
N THR A 120 47.42 -6.54 13.95
CA THR A 120 46.85 -6.08 15.22
C THR A 120 46.17 -7.28 15.90
N PRO A 121 46.66 -7.75 17.06
CA PRO A 121 45.90 -8.70 17.88
C PRO A 121 44.60 -8.03 18.33
N VAL A 122 43.47 -8.62 17.98
CA VAL A 122 42.14 -8.15 18.36
C VAL A 122 41.13 -9.29 18.18
N LEU A 123 40.35 -9.57 19.22
CA LEU A 123 39.41 -10.68 19.24
C LEU A 123 38.05 -10.26 18.65
N ASN A 124 37.65 -10.97 17.60
CA ASN A 124 36.30 -11.06 17.04
C ASN A 124 35.64 -9.77 16.51
N LEU A 125 36.21 -8.57 16.72
CA LEU A 125 35.72 -7.30 16.20
C LEU A 125 36.87 -6.35 15.81
N ALA A 126 36.92 -5.90 14.56
CA ALA A 126 37.96 -5.01 14.06
C ALA A 126 37.40 -3.93 13.12
N GLN A 127 38.08 -2.79 13.00
CA GLN A 127 37.75 -1.73 12.05
C GLN A 127 38.87 -1.50 11.02
N TRP A 128 38.47 -1.28 9.77
CA TRP A 128 39.36 -0.84 8.70
C TRP A 128 39.24 0.68 8.50
N ASN A 129 40.35 1.38 8.71
CA ASN A 129 40.41 2.85 8.65
C ASN A 129 40.67 3.42 7.25
N GLY A 130 40.72 2.57 6.21
CA GLY A 130 41.13 2.92 4.85
C GLY A 130 42.55 2.49 4.50
N THR A 131 43.43 2.27 5.49
CA THR A 131 44.85 1.91 5.29
C THR A 131 45.31 0.71 6.13
N SER A 132 44.76 0.52 7.32
CA SER A 132 45.09 -0.59 8.21
C SER A 132 43.88 -1.09 8.99
N TRP A 133 43.98 -2.34 9.45
CA TRP A 133 43.11 -2.90 10.48
C TRP A 133 43.55 -2.39 11.84
N THR A 134 42.60 -1.88 12.61
CA THR A 134 42.79 -1.49 14.01
C THR A 134 41.65 -2.08 14.85
N ASP A 135 41.89 -2.14 16.14
CA ASP A 135 40.84 -2.35 17.13
C ASP A 135 39.75 -1.26 17.05
N VAL A 136 38.51 -1.61 17.43
CA VAL A 136 37.38 -0.70 17.64
C VAL A 136 37.51 -0.01 19.00
N ASN A 137 37.49 -0.80 20.09
CA ASN A 137 37.55 -0.36 21.49
C ASN A 137 37.73 -1.56 22.45
N GLY A 138 38.69 -2.43 22.16
CA GLY A 138 38.97 -3.66 22.90
C GLY A 138 38.25 -4.91 22.36
N ASP A 139 38.65 -6.04 22.93
CA ASP A 139 38.28 -7.39 22.48
C ASP A 139 36.80 -7.73 22.73
N VAL A 140 36.13 -8.37 21.78
CA VAL A 140 34.84 -9.05 22.07
C VAL A 140 35.12 -10.50 22.41
N GLY A 141 34.74 -10.96 23.61
CA GLY A 141 35.26 -12.20 24.19
C GLY A 141 34.88 -13.51 23.48
N SER A 142 34.02 -13.46 22.46
CA SER A 142 33.58 -14.63 21.66
C SER A 142 32.90 -14.16 20.35
N ILE A 143 32.32 -15.11 19.60
CA ILE A 143 31.82 -14.96 18.23
C ILE A 143 30.84 -13.78 18.10
N VAL A 144 31.21 -12.80 17.27
CA VAL A 144 30.27 -11.79 16.75
C VAL A 144 29.51 -12.40 15.57
N SER A 145 28.19 -12.30 15.58
CA SER A 145 27.28 -12.89 14.58
C SER A 145 26.49 -11.84 13.81
N ALA A 146 26.20 -10.68 14.43
CA ALA A 146 25.46 -9.59 13.82
C ALA A 146 26.07 -8.23 14.19
N LEU A 147 26.00 -7.29 13.26
CA LEU A 147 26.41 -5.89 13.44
C LEU A 147 25.37 -4.98 12.79
N THR A 148 24.99 -3.90 13.46
CA THR A 148 24.19 -2.82 12.85
C THR A 148 24.54 -1.47 13.47
N VAL A 149 24.02 -0.39 12.90
CA VAL A 149 24.13 0.96 13.46
C VAL A 149 22.73 1.44 13.84
N TYR A 150 22.56 1.89 15.09
CA TYR A 150 21.30 2.39 15.63
C TYR A 150 21.56 3.67 16.41
N ASN A 151 20.83 4.75 16.12
CA ASN A 151 20.98 6.07 16.77
C ASN A 151 22.41 6.65 16.80
N ASN A 152 23.24 6.31 15.79
CA ASN A 152 24.69 6.61 15.68
C ASN A 152 25.62 5.79 16.59
N ASP A 153 25.10 4.74 17.22
CA ASP A 153 25.88 3.77 17.99
C ASP A 153 26.10 2.48 17.17
N LEU A 154 27.27 1.86 17.31
CA LEU A 154 27.52 0.52 16.78
C LEU A 154 26.90 -0.51 17.73
N ILE A 155 25.98 -1.33 17.23
CA ILE A 155 25.38 -2.43 17.98
C ILE A 155 26.00 -3.75 17.54
N VAL A 156 26.53 -4.50 18.51
CA VAL A 156 27.21 -5.77 18.33
C VAL A 156 26.37 -6.88 18.95
N GLY A 157 26.07 -7.93 18.18
CA GLY A 157 25.30 -9.09 18.63
C GLY A 157 26.03 -10.41 18.32
N GLY A 158 25.92 -11.41 19.18
CA GLY A 158 26.61 -12.68 18.99
C GLY A 158 26.49 -13.65 20.15
N TYR A 159 27.51 -14.50 20.31
CA TYR A 159 27.60 -15.51 21.37
C TYR A 159 28.70 -15.16 22.38
N PHE A 160 28.62 -13.98 22.99
CA PHE A 160 29.59 -13.45 23.95
C PHE A 160 28.91 -12.92 25.22
N THR A 161 29.65 -12.88 26.32
CA THR A 161 29.21 -12.31 27.61
C THR A 161 30.14 -11.20 28.13
N ASP A 162 31.03 -10.71 27.27
CA ASP A 162 32.12 -9.80 27.59
C ASP A 162 32.56 -8.99 26.37
N ALA A 163 32.90 -7.72 26.58
CA ALA A 163 33.56 -6.83 25.63
C ALA A 163 34.60 -5.98 26.38
N ASP A 164 35.89 -6.30 26.26
CA ASP A 164 37.01 -5.64 26.95
C ASP A 164 36.86 -5.57 28.48
N GLY A 165 36.39 -6.66 29.11
CA GLY A 165 36.06 -6.69 30.54
C GLY A 165 34.73 -6.02 30.90
N PHE A 166 34.03 -5.39 29.95
CA PHE A 166 32.68 -4.89 30.14
C PHE A 166 31.67 -6.04 30.03
N SER A 167 30.97 -6.33 31.13
CA SER A 167 29.95 -7.39 31.14
C SER A 167 28.82 -7.07 30.17
N ALA A 168 28.62 -7.98 29.22
CA ALA A 168 27.55 -7.95 28.22
C ALA A 168 26.75 -9.25 28.26
N ASN A 169 25.55 -9.27 27.66
CA ASN A 169 24.74 -10.49 27.55
C ASN A 169 24.28 -10.64 26.09
N TYR A 170 25.15 -11.20 25.24
CA TYR A 170 24.94 -11.50 23.81
C TYR A 170 24.65 -10.30 22.89
N ILE A 171 24.51 -9.10 23.47
CA ILE A 171 24.38 -7.82 22.77
C ILE A 171 25.04 -6.71 23.59
N VAL A 172 25.70 -5.78 22.92
CA VAL A 172 26.32 -4.57 23.51
C VAL A 172 26.29 -3.43 22.48
N GLY A 173 26.27 -2.18 22.95
CA GLY A 173 26.37 -0.97 22.13
C GLY A 173 27.70 -0.24 22.35
N TYR A 174 28.14 0.52 21.35
CA TYR A 174 29.33 1.37 21.42
C TYR A 174 29.02 2.77 20.83
N ASP A 175 29.20 3.80 21.66
CA ASP A 175 28.83 5.20 21.36
C ASP A 175 29.99 6.02 20.76
N GLY A 176 31.12 5.38 20.45
CA GLY A 176 32.36 6.05 20.03
C GLY A 176 33.30 6.45 21.19
N ASN A 177 32.86 6.35 22.44
CA ASN A 177 33.66 6.61 23.65
C ASN A 177 33.81 5.37 24.54
N GLY A 178 32.82 4.47 24.57
CA GLY A 178 32.86 3.25 25.36
C GLY A 178 31.69 2.30 25.13
N TRP A 179 31.79 1.11 25.73
CA TRP A 179 30.73 0.09 25.70
C TRP A 179 29.57 0.46 26.64
N PHE A 180 28.35 0.18 26.20
CA PHE A 180 27.14 0.33 27.01
C PHE A 180 26.18 -0.85 26.83
N ASN A 181 25.40 -1.12 27.89
CA ASN A 181 24.44 -2.22 27.91
C ASN A 181 23.05 -1.79 27.40
N LEU A 182 22.46 -2.60 26.54
CA LEU A 182 21.05 -2.45 26.13
C LEU A 182 20.17 -3.16 27.17
N GLY A 183 19.87 -2.46 28.27
CA GLY A 183 19.18 -3.03 29.42
C GLY A 183 20.00 -4.17 30.04
N SER A 184 19.36 -5.30 30.33
CA SER A 184 20.06 -6.52 30.80
C SER A 184 20.59 -7.41 29.66
N GLY A 185 20.49 -6.99 28.40
CA GLY A 185 20.80 -7.82 27.22
C GLY A 185 19.85 -9.01 27.03
N MET A 186 20.33 -10.07 26.38
CA MET A 186 19.54 -11.27 26.04
C MET A 186 19.78 -12.43 26.99
N GLY A 187 18.84 -13.37 27.07
CA GLY A 187 18.98 -14.56 27.91
C GLY A 187 18.00 -15.68 27.54
N GLY A 188 18.08 -16.79 28.28
CA GLY A 188 17.31 -18.01 27.98
C GLY A 188 17.71 -18.67 26.65
N GLY A 189 17.28 -19.91 26.42
CA GLY A 189 17.74 -20.69 25.25
C GLY A 189 19.26 -20.84 25.23
N GLN A 190 19.90 -20.50 24.11
CA GLN A 190 21.36 -20.29 24.03
C GLN A 190 21.76 -18.81 24.11
N GLY A 191 20.81 -17.89 24.25
CA GLY A 191 21.02 -16.43 24.40
C GLY A 191 21.53 -15.69 23.16
N GLN A 192 22.10 -16.40 22.18
CA GLN A 192 22.78 -15.85 21.02
C GLN A 192 21.88 -14.91 20.19
N VAL A 193 22.40 -13.72 19.87
CA VAL A 193 21.84 -12.85 18.83
C VAL A 193 22.41 -13.25 17.48
N MET A 194 21.54 -13.53 16.51
CA MET A 194 21.89 -13.96 15.15
C MET A 194 21.70 -12.85 14.12
N ALA A 195 20.72 -11.97 14.34
CA ALA A 195 20.38 -10.89 13.42
C ALA A 195 20.03 -9.60 14.19
N LEU A 196 20.42 -8.46 13.60
CA LEU A 196 20.10 -7.12 14.06
C LEU A 196 19.62 -6.30 12.86
N ASN A 197 18.54 -5.54 13.00
CA ASN A 197 18.06 -4.60 11.99
C ASN A 197 17.32 -3.44 12.66
N VAL A 198 17.15 -2.31 11.98
CA VAL A 198 16.37 -1.15 12.45
C VAL A 198 15.03 -1.13 11.73
N TYR A 199 13.94 -1.05 12.49
CA TYR A 199 12.59 -0.98 11.96
C TYR A 199 11.86 0.25 12.53
N GLY A 200 11.50 1.19 11.66
CA GLY A 200 11.03 2.51 12.09
C GLY A 200 12.09 3.22 12.93
N SER A 201 11.78 3.48 14.20
CA SER A 201 12.70 4.05 15.20
C SER A 201 13.22 3.03 16.23
N GLU A 202 12.97 1.74 16.02
CA GLU A 202 13.30 0.67 16.97
C GLU A 202 14.42 -0.23 16.44
N LEU A 203 15.35 -0.61 17.31
CA LEU A 203 16.31 -1.68 17.04
C LEU A 203 15.61 -3.02 17.27
N ILE A 204 15.68 -3.90 16.28
CA ILE A 204 15.19 -5.27 16.36
C ILE A 204 16.38 -6.21 16.55
N ALA A 205 16.31 -7.06 17.57
CA ALA A 205 17.25 -8.16 17.77
C ALA A 205 16.51 -9.49 17.64
N ALA A 206 17.13 -10.46 16.96
CA ALA A 206 16.57 -11.80 16.80
C ALA A 206 17.67 -12.87 16.85
N GLY A 207 17.32 -14.09 17.26
CA GLY A 207 18.30 -15.16 17.43
C GLY A 207 17.74 -16.39 18.16
N PHE A 208 18.48 -16.89 19.15
CA PHE A 208 18.16 -18.10 19.91
C PHE A 208 18.02 -17.84 21.42
N PHE A 209 17.65 -16.61 21.77
CA PHE A 209 17.26 -16.19 23.12
C PHE A 209 15.76 -16.41 23.37
N THR A 210 15.37 -16.54 24.64
CA THR A 210 13.96 -16.56 25.06
C THR A 210 13.60 -15.46 26.08
N THR A 211 14.56 -14.62 26.45
CA THR A 211 14.35 -13.38 27.19
C THR A 211 15.17 -12.23 26.62
N ALA A 212 14.64 -11.00 26.73
CA ALA A 212 15.30 -9.76 26.35
C ALA A 212 15.05 -8.71 27.45
N GLY A 213 16.09 -8.07 27.98
CA GLY A 213 15.94 -7.13 29.10
C GLY A 213 15.31 -7.72 30.37
N GLY A 214 15.35 -9.04 30.54
CA GLY A 214 14.71 -9.76 31.65
C GLY A 214 13.23 -10.10 31.45
N ILE A 215 12.56 -9.63 30.40
CA ILE A 215 11.21 -10.09 30.03
C ILE A 215 11.26 -11.29 29.09
N ALA A 216 10.22 -12.13 29.09
CA ALA A 216 10.11 -13.23 28.12
C ALA A 216 9.89 -12.66 26.69
N ALA A 217 10.71 -13.10 25.74
CA ALA A 217 10.67 -12.70 24.35
C ALA A 217 11.10 -13.87 23.47
N ASP A 218 10.17 -14.44 22.69
CA ASP A 218 10.41 -15.67 21.93
C ASP A 218 11.19 -15.37 20.64
N HIS A 219 12.52 -15.56 20.68
CA HIS A 219 13.48 -15.46 19.57
C HIS A 219 13.58 -14.11 18.83
N ILE A 220 12.74 -13.13 19.14
CA ILE A 220 12.76 -11.76 18.59
C ILE A 220 12.25 -10.73 19.61
N ALA A 221 12.92 -9.58 19.69
CA ALA A 221 12.59 -8.47 20.59
C ALA A 221 12.92 -7.11 19.95
N LYS A 222 12.27 -6.05 20.45
CA LYS A 222 12.48 -4.67 19.97
C LYS A 222 12.90 -3.72 21.09
N TRP A 223 13.81 -2.82 20.78
CA TRP A 223 14.41 -1.83 21.67
C TRP A 223 14.10 -0.42 21.16
N ASN A 224 13.52 0.40 22.03
CA ASN A 224 13.06 1.76 21.72
C ASN A 224 14.07 2.86 22.12
N GLY A 225 15.30 2.49 22.46
CA GLY A 225 16.31 3.38 23.05
C GLY A 225 16.39 3.34 24.58
N ILE A 226 15.38 2.78 25.27
CA ILE A 226 15.29 2.79 26.75
C ILE A 226 15.07 1.38 27.31
N SER A 227 14.21 0.57 26.68
CA SER A 227 13.84 -0.76 27.17
C SER A 227 13.53 -1.75 26.04
N TRP A 228 13.71 -3.04 26.35
CA TRP A 228 13.26 -4.13 25.50
C TRP A 228 11.75 -4.37 25.68
N SER A 229 11.08 -4.69 24.57
CA SER A 229 9.70 -5.16 24.52
C SER A 229 9.56 -6.30 23.52
N THR A 230 8.50 -7.10 23.62
CA THR A 230 8.25 -8.19 22.66
C THR A 230 7.75 -7.64 21.33
N LEU A 231 8.01 -8.38 20.24
CA LEU A 231 7.46 -8.09 18.93
C LEU A 231 6.32 -9.08 18.64
N GLY A 232 5.10 -8.65 18.98
CA GLY A 232 3.95 -9.54 19.11
C GLY A 232 4.18 -10.60 20.20
N THR A 233 3.84 -11.85 19.90
CA THR A 233 4.18 -13.02 20.75
C THR A 233 5.49 -13.69 20.34
N GLY A 234 6.30 -13.07 19.48
CA GLY A 234 7.59 -13.61 19.00
C GLY A 234 7.49 -14.62 17.85
N ILE A 235 8.59 -15.34 17.62
CA ILE A 235 8.77 -16.36 16.57
C ILE A 235 9.18 -17.67 17.24
N ALA A 236 8.55 -18.78 16.85
CA ALA A 236 8.82 -20.08 17.44
C ALA A 236 10.00 -20.75 16.72
N TRP A 237 11.18 -20.77 17.38
CA TRP A 237 12.51 -21.15 16.89
C TRP A 237 13.34 -20.02 16.23
N ILE A 238 14.55 -20.37 15.79
CA ILE A 238 15.67 -19.47 15.48
C ILE A 238 15.33 -18.53 14.32
N THR A 239 15.43 -17.24 14.57
CA THR A 239 15.44 -16.23 13.50
C THR A 239 16.90 -15.94 13.12
N TYR A 240 17.26 -16.18 11.86
CA TYR A 240 18.64 -16.04 11.34
C TYR A 240 18.86 -14.73 10.56
N SER A 241 17.81 -14.13 10.02
CA SER A 241 17.88 -12.92 9.20
C SER A 241 16.73 -11.97 9.48
N LEU A 242 17.01 -10.68 9.35
CA LEU A 242 16.04 -9.59 9.46
C LEU A 242 16.26 -8.63 8.28
N GLY A 243 15.19 -8.31 7.56
CA GLY A 243 15.19 -7.35 6.45
C GLY A 243 14.00 -6.40 6.55
N THR A 244 13.94 -5.39 5.69
CA THR A 244 12.73 -4.59 5.48
C THR A 244 12.31 -4.68 4.02
N TYR A 245 11.01 -4.63 3.77
CA TYR A 245 10.43 -4.64 2.42
C TYR A 245 9.07 -3.95 2.45
N ASN A 246 8.85 -2.99 1.54
CA ASN A 246 7.60 -2.21 1.43
C ASN A 246 7.07 -1.64 2.77
N GLY A 247 7.97 -1.22 3.66
CA GLY A 247 7.61 -0.64 4.97
C GLY A 247 7.33 -1.67 6.09
N ASP A 248 7.38 -2.96 5.78
CA ASP A 248 7.24 -4.05 6.75
C ASP A 248 8.60 -4.63 7.16
N LEU A 249 8.67 -5.16 8.40
CA LEU A 249 9.80 -5.96 8.86
C LEU A 249 9.66 -7.40 8.36
N ILE A 250 10.70 -7.95 7.74
CA ILE A 250 10.77 -9.34 7.31
C ILE A 250 11.69 -10.10 8.24
N ALA A 251 11.22 -11.22 8.79
CA ALA A 251 12.03 -12.16 9.56
C ALA A 251 12.20 -13.46 8.77
N GLY A 252 13.44 -13.92 8.63
CA GLY A 252 13.81 -15.19 8.01
C GLY A 252 14.57 -16.07 9.00
N GLY A 253 14.38 -17.39 8.95
CA GLY A 253 15.04 -18.26 9.91
C GLY A 253 14.78 -19.75 9.73
N LEU A 254 14.84 -20.49 10.83
CA LEU A 254 14.37 -21.86 10.99
C LEU A 254 13.19 -21.81 11.96
N PHE A 255 11.98 -21.63 11.45
CA PHE A 255 10.76 -21.61 12.24
C PHE A 255 9.55 -22.10 11.44
N SER A 256 8.53 -22.62 12.12
CA SER A 256 7.23 -22.93 11.52
C SER A 256 6.24 -21.77 11.68
N ASN A 257 6.31 -21.04 12.79
CA ASN A 257 5.30 -20.07 13.20
C ASN A 257 5.89 -18.71 13.60
N ALA A 258 5.22 -17.63 13.18
CA ALA A 258 5.44 -16.27 13.65
C ALA A 258 4.16 -15.81 14.34
N GLY A 259 4.22 -15.65 15.67
CA GLY A 259 3.04 -15.69 16.53
C GLY A 259 2.13 -16.89 16.24
N SER A 260 0.84 -16.63 16.07
CA SER A 260 -0.15 -17.67 15.71
C SER A 260 -0.18 -18.05 14.22
N VAL A 261 0.59 -17.36 13.37
CA VAL A 261 0.57 -17.59 11.91
C VAL A 261 1.57 -18.67 11.53
N THR A 262 1.12 -19.68 10.77
CA THR A 262 2.02 -20.63 10.10
C THR A 262 2.69 -19.92 8.93
N ALA A 263 4.00 -19.73 9.03
CA ALA A 263 4.76 -18.85 8.16
C ALA A 263 5.91 -19.56 7.42
N ASN A 264 6.33 -20.73 7.89
CA ASN A 264 7.35 -21.58 7.23
C ASN A 264 8.64 -20.80 6.90
N SER A 265 9.34 -20.39 7.94
CA SER A 265 10.68 -19.80 7.91
C SER A 265 10.84 -18.44 7.23
N ILE A 266 9.73 -17.82 6.81
CA ILE A 266 9.70 -16.40 6.45
C ILE A 266 8.37 -15.74 6.87
N ALA A 267 8.45 -14.61 7.57
CA ALA A 267 7.28 -13.90 8.08
C ALA A 267 7.43 -12.38 7.94
N LYS A 268 6.29 -11.69 7.82
CA LYS A 268 6.20 -10.23 7.67
C LYS A 268 5.44 -9.62 8.85
N TRP A 269 6.02 -8.58 9.45
CA TRP A 269 5.45 -7.79 10.53
C TRP A 269 5.17 -6.36 10.07
N ASN A 270 3.91 -5.93 10.18
CA ASN A 270 3.41 -4.64 9.69
C ASN A 270 3.36 -3.52 10.75
N GLY A 271 4.14 -3.66 11.82
CA GLY A 271 4.05 -2.80 13.01
C GLY A 271 3.04 -3.29 14.06
N SER A 272 2.08 -4.15 13.72
CA SER A 272 1.01 -4.61 14.63
C SER A 272 0.78 -6.13 14.68
N SER A 273 0.99 -6.84 13.57
CA SER A 273 0.72 -8.27 13.45
C SER A 273 1.68 -8.98 12.49
N TRP A 274 1.89 -10.28 12.76
CA TRP A 274 2.59 -11.20 11.87
C TRP A 274 1.68 -11.69 10.74
N SER A 275 2.27 -11.93 9.57
CA SER A 275 1.64 -12.51 8.39
C SER A 275 2.65 -13.39 7.64
N SER A 276 2.17 -14.38 6.88
CA SER A 276 3.03 -15.22 6.02
C SER A 276 3.25 -14.58 4.65
N LEU A 277 4.33 -14.94 3.98
CA LEU A 277 4.56 -14.59 2.57
C LEU A 277 4.20 -15.81 1.72
N GLY A 278 2.95 -15.86 1.25
CA GLY A 278 2.39 -17.05 0.61
C GLY A 278 2.42 -18.25 1.55
N SER A 279 2.88 -19.41 1.06
CA SER A 279 3.11 -20.62 1.86
C SER A 279 4.48 -20.68 2.55
N GLY A 280 5.32 -19.65 2.42
CA GLY A 280 6.70 -19.63 2.91
C GLY A 280 7.63 -20.63 2.20
N MET A 281 8.68 -21.06 2.91
CA MET A 281 9.76 -21.91 2.38
C MET A 281 9.54 -23.39 2.69
N GLY A 282 9.86 -24.26 1.73
CA GLY A 282 9.74 -25.71 1.84
C GLY A 282 11.08 -26.43 1.99
N ALA A 283 11.06 -27.46 2.82
CA ALA A 283 12.22 -28.23 3.22
C ALA A 283 12.95 -28.92 2.07
N THR A 284 14.26 -29.05 2.28
CA THR A 284 15.12 -29.95 1.51
C THR A 284 14.86 -31.42 1.90
N ALA A 285 15.43 -32.40 1.17
CA ALA A 285 15.25 -33.81 1.53
C ALA A 285 15.86 -34.21 2.92
N VAL A 286 16.59 -33.31 3.58
CA VAL A 286 17.06 -33.48 4.97
C VAL A 286 16.13 -32.83 6.02
N GLY A 287 14.93 -32.39 5.63
CA GLY A 287 13.82 -32.08 6.54
C GLY A 287 13.79 -30.67 7.12
N TYR A 288 14.80 -29.83 6.85
CA TYR A 288 14.87 -28.45 7.32
C TYR A 288 14.96 -27.45 6.16
N ASN A 289 14.46 -26.24 6.42
CA ASN A 289 14.60 -25.05 5.58
C ASN A 289 15.01 -23.85 6.43
N TYR A 290 15.91 -23.04 5.88
CA TYR A 290 16.52 -21.88 6.54
C TYR A 290 16.50 -20.67 5.59
N VAL A 291 16.19 -19.49 6.10
CA VAL A 291 16.41 -18.21 5.40
C VAL A 291 17.51 -17.44 6.12
N PHE A 292 18.70 -17.39 5.51
CA PHE A 292 19.91 -16.79 6.07
C PHE A 292 20.15 -15.36 5.58
N ALA A 293 19.60 -14.98 4.43
CA ALA A 293 19.76 -13.66 3.85
C ALA A 293 18.42 -13.10 3.35
N LEU A 294 18.26 -11.78 3.47
CA LEU A 294 17.13 -11.02 2.95
C LEU A 294 17.67 -9.74 2.32
N ALA A 295 17.14 -9.34 1.16
CA ALA A 295 17.44 -8.05 0.54
C ALA A 295 16.21 -7.52 -0.21
N ASP A 296 15.97 -6.22 -0.13
CA ASP A 296 15.13 -5.49 -1.09
C ASP A 296 16.00 -5.13 -2.30
N TYR A 297 15.55 -5.50 -3.49
CA TYR A 297 16.20 -5.16 -4.75
C TYR A 297 15.14 -4.99 -5.84
N ASN A 298 15.17 -3.85 -6.53
CA ASN A 298 14.22 -3.46 -7.58
C ASN A 298 12.74 -3.65 -7.20
N GLY A 299 12.35 -3.25 -5.98
CA GLY A 299 10.94 -3.30 -5.54
C GLY A 299 10.45 -4.70 -5.19
N SER A 300 11.35 -5.64 -4.96
CA SER A 300 11.03 -7.03 -4.61
C SER A 300 11.94 -7.56 -3.51
N LEU A 301 11.38 -8.43 -2.68
CA LEU A 301 12.11 -9.10 -1.62
C LEU A 301 12.80 -10.35 -2.16
N TYR A 302 14.11 -10.40 -2.02
CA TYR A 302 14.91 -11.60 -2.29
C TYR A 302 15.22 -12.30 -0.97
N ALA A 303 14.93 -13.59 -0.91
CA ALA A 303 15.20 -14.44 0.24
C ALA A 303 16.23 -15.51 -0.12
N GLY A 304 17.40 -15.49 0.53
CA GLY A 304 18.49 -16.44 0.34
C GLY A 304 18.59 -17.41 1.52
N GLY A 305 18.87 -18.68 1.25
CA GLY A 305 19.11 -19.66 2.31
C GLY A 305 19.16 -21.11 1.84
N MET A 306 19.01 -22.04 2.79
CA MET A 306 18.99 -23.48 2.54
C MET A 306 17.54 -23.95 2.51
N TYR A 307 16.93 -23.99 1.32
CA TYR A 307 15.55 -24.49 1.12
C TYR A 307 15.38 -24.98 -0.33
N LEU A 308 14.40 -25.83 -0.59
CA LEU A 308 14.15 -26.37 -1.94
C LEU A 308 13.08 -25.57 -2.69
N THR A 309 11.99 -25.21 -2.00
CA THR A 309 10.86 -24.51 -2.60
C THR A 309 10.52 -23.21 -1.87
N ALA A 310 9.94 -22.25 -2.58
CA ALA A 310 9.36 -21.03 -2.05
C ALA A 310 7.94 -20.90 -2.64
N GLY A 311 6.91 -20.66 -1.82
CA GLY A 311 5.53 -20.56 -2.33
C GLY A 311 5.00 -21.83 -3.02
N GLY A 312 5.66 -22.98 -2.84
CA GLY A 312 5.36 -24.23 -3.53
C GLY A 312 6.09 -24.46 -4.87
N ILE A 313 6.79 -23.47 -5.42
CA ILE A 313 7.64 -23.63 -6.62
C ILE A 313 9.08 -24.01 -6.25
N THR A 314 9.78 -24.74 -7.11
CA THR A 314 11.20 -25.07 -6.94
C THR A 314 12.05 -23.82 -7.11
N ALA A 315 12.81 -23.46 -6.09
CA ALA A 315 13.59 -22.22 -6.04
C ALA A 315 15.09 -22.44 -5.75
N ASN A 316 15.48 -23.59 -5.17
CA ASN A 316 16.88 -23.95 -4.91
C ASN A 316 17.67 -22.86 -4.15
N GLY A 317 17.22 -22.55 -2.94
CA GLY A 317 17.92 -21.66 -2.01
C GLY A 317 17.89 -20.15 -2.30
N ILE A 318 17.26 -19.71 -3.39
CA ILE A 318 16.97 -18.29 -3.62
C ILE A 318 15.69 -18.05 -4.43
N ALA A 319 14.87 -17.10 -3.98
CA ALA A 319 13.59 -16.73 -4.57
C ALA A 319 13.31 -15.23 -4.45
N LYS A 320 12.55 -14.69 -5.40
CA LYS A 320 12.07 -13.29 -5.46
C LYS A 320 10.58 -13.27 -5.10
N TRP A 321 10.17 -12.31 -4.26
CA TRP A 321 8.77 -12.03 -3.89
C TRP A 321 8.37 -10.64 -4.36
N ASP A 322 7.32 -10.58 -5.18
CA ASP A 322 6.81 -9.36 -5.84
C ASP A 322 5.75 -8.59 -5.01
N GLY A 323 5.46 -9.06 -3.80
CA GLY A 323 4.35 -8.59 -2.96
C GLY A 323 3.19 -9.58 -2.84
N ASN A 324 3.03 -10.49 -3.82
CA ASN A 324 1.91 -11.43 -3.95
C ASN A 324 2.36 -12.89 -4.16
N THR A 325 3.43 -13.13 -4.90
CA THR A 325 3.89 -14.47 -5.30
C THR A 325 5.41 -14.65 -5.22
N TRP A 326 5.84 -15.89 -5.01
CA TRP A 326 7.25 -16.29 -5.09
C TRP A 326 7.59 -16.72 -6.52
N THR A 327 8.74 -16.27 -7.01
CA THR A 327 9.34 -16.65 -8.31
C THR A 327 10.77 -17.14 -8.10
N ASP A 328 11.22 -18.09 -8.92
CA ASP A 328 12.59 -18.61 -8.87
C ASP A 328 13.56 -17.72 -9.67
N LEU A 329 14.85 -17.82 -9.35
CA LEU A 329 15.91 -17.15 -10.12
C LEU A 329 16.56 -18.16 -11.07
N GLN A 330 15.81 -18.60 -12.09
CA GLN A 330 16.25 -19.52 -13.15
C GLN A 330 17.06 -20.72 -12.65
N GLY A 331 16.47 -21.50 -11.75
CA GLY A 331 17.10 -22.69 -11.16
C GLY A 331 17.94 -22.43 -9.90
N GLY A 332 18.06 -21.18 -9.44
CA GLY A 332 18.58 -20.84 -8.11
C GLY A 332 20.07 -21.16 -7.90
N THR A 333 20.44 -21.65 -6.72
CA THR A 333 21.84 -21.96 -6.34
C THR A 333 22.01 -23.42 -5.97
N TRP A 334 23.18 -24.01 -6.29
CA TRP A 334 23.43 -25.45 -6.11
C TRP A 334 24.84 -25.78 -5.67
N TYR A 335 24.98 -26.88 -4.92
CA TYR A 335 26.25 -27.43 -4.45
C TYR A 335 26.27 -28.96 -4.58
N GLY A 336 27.28 -29.53 -5.24
CA GLY A 336 27.73 -30.92 -5.03
C GLY A 336 26.78 -32.10 -5.29
N GLY A 337 25.51 -31.90 -5.63
CA GLY A 337 24.53 -33.00 -5.82
C GLY A 337 23.83 -33.49 -4.54
N SER A 338 24.04 -32.81 -3.41
CA SER A 338 23.27 -32.96 -2.18
C SER A 338 22.73 -31.58 -1.76
N ASN A 339 21.64 -31.55 -0.99
CA ASN A 339 20.84 -30.33 -0.83
C ASN A 339 21.66 -29.12 -0.36
N ALA A 340 21.51 -28.02 -1.11
CA ALA A 340 22.22 -26.76 -1.00
C ALA A 340 22.54 -26.31 0.44
N TYR A 341 23.83 -26.13 0.72
CA TYR A 341 24.22 -25.06 1.63
C TYR A 341 23.92 -23.75 0.89
N GLY A 342 23.20 -22.85 1.55
CA GLY A 342 22.43 -21.83 0.88
C GLY A 342 23.20 -20.59 0.40
N VAL A 343 22.41 -19.58 0.04
CA VAL A 343 22.84 -18.17 0.03
C VAL A 343 22.82 -17.65 1.47
N ASN A 344 23.99 -17.27 1.98
CA ASN A 344 24.17 -16.73 3.33
C ASN A 344 24.22 -15.20 3.35
N SER A 345 24.56 -14.56 2.24
CA SER A 345 24.56 -13.10 2.11
C SER A 345 23.91 -12.64 0.81
N LEU A 346 23.17 -11.54 0.90
CA LEU A 346 22.62 -10.80 -0.24
C LEU A 346 23.04 -9.34 -0.10
N CYS A 347 23.56 -8.76 -1.18
CA CYS A 347 24.01 -7.36 -1.19
C CYS A 347 23.79 -6.74 -2.57
N VAL A 348 23.23 -5.54 -2.62
CA VAL A 348 23.06 -4.78 -3.86
C VAL A 348 24.31 -3.94 -4.10
N TYR A 349 24.96 -4.12 -5.24
CA TYR A 349 26.16 -3.38 -5.64
C TYR A 349 26.09 -3.01 -7.12
N ALA A 350 26.38 -1.75 -7.45
CA ALA A 350 26.39 -1.24 -8.83
C ALA A 350 25.12 -1.57 -9.67
N ASN A 351 23.95 -1.54 -9.03
CA ASN A 351 22.62 -1.91 -9.56
C ASN A 351 22.39 -3.41 -9.81
N ASP A 352 23.29 -4.29 -9.39
CA ASP A 352 23.12 -5.75 -9.46
C ASP A 352 22.99 -6.36 -8.06
N LEU A 353 22.29 -7.49 -7.96
CA LEU A 353 22.20 -8.27 -6.72
C LEU A 353 23.30 -9.32 -6.66
N PHE A 354 24.12 -9.28 -5.62
CA PHE A 354 25.15 -10.27 -5.35
C PHE A 354 24.64 -11.24 -4.29
N ALA A 355 24.65 -12.53 -4.62
CA ALA A 355 24.40 -13.63 -3.70
C ALA A 355 25.73 -14.27 -3.33
N GLY A 356 25.99 -14.45 -2.03
CA GLY A 356 27.14 -15.16 -1.50
C GLY A 356 26.70 -16.32 -0.59
N GLY A 357 27.43 -17.43 -0.59
CA GLY A 357 27.11 -18.58 0.26
C GLY A 357 28.04 -19.77 0.05
N LEU A 358 27.50 -20.99 0.11
CA LEU A 358 28.20 -22.24 -0.24
C LEU A 358 27.52 -22.93 -1.42
N PHE A 359 27.67 -22.35 -2.60
CA PHE A 359 27.23 -22.93 -3.87
C PHE A 359 28.36 -22.90 -4.91
N THR A 360 28.31 -23.82 -5.86
CA THR A 360 29.26 -23.92 -7.00
C THR A 360 28.57 -23.75 -8.37
N SER A 361 27.25 -23.55 -8.36
CA SER A 361 26.46 -23.20 -9.53
C SER A 361 25.36 -22.22 -9.15
N ALA A 362 25.06 -21.30 -10.06
CA ALA A 362 23.91 -20.40 -10.00
C ALA A 362 23.19 -20.46 -11.36
N GLY A 363 21.96 -20.99 -11.36
CA GLY A 363 21.31 -21.50 -12.56
C GLY A 363 22.19 -22.52 -13.29
N SER A 364 22.41 -22.31 -14.59
CA SER A 364 23.36 -23.09 -15.41
C SER A 364 24.80 -22.58 -15.36
N THR A 365 25.08 -21.47 -14.67
CA THR A 365 26.40 -20.85 -14.60
C THR A 365 27.23 -21.48 -13.49
N GLY A 366 28.41 -22.02 -13.83
CA GLY A 366 29.41 -22.42 -12.83
C GLY A 366 30.03 -21.19 -12.18
N VAL A 367 30.05 -21.16 -10.85
CA VAL A 367 30.50 -20.02 -10.03
C VAL A 367 31.23 -20.52 -8.79
N ALA A 368 31.97 -19.67 -8.10
CA ALA A 368 32.68 -20.05 -6.87
C ALA A 368 32.16 -19.22 -5.69
N HIS A 369 31.12 -19.72 -4.99
CA HIS A 369 30.57 -19.19 -3.73
C HIS A 369 30.04 -17.75 -3.74
N LEU A 370 30.13 -17.04 -4.87
CA LEU A 370 29.51 -15.76 -5.15
C LEU A 370 28.99 -15.75 -6.58
N ALA A 371 27.78 -15.25 -6.77
CA ALA A 371 27.18 -15.04 -8.09
C ALA A 371 26.49 -13.68 -8.13
N LYS A 372 26.42 -13.09 -9.32
CA LYS A 372 25.75 -11.83 -9.56
C LYS A 372 24.52 -12.06 -10.43
N TRP A 373 23.38 -11.63 -9.92
CA TRP A 373 22.07 -11.64 -10.59
C TRP A 373 21.83 -10.29 -11.24
N ASN A 374 21.65 -10.33 -12.57
CA ASN A 374 21.30 -9.18 -13.38
C ASN A 374 19.86 -9.34 -13.86
N GLU A 375 18.98 -8.42 -13.46
CA GLU A 375 17.71 -8.23 -14.14
C GLU A 375 17.94 -7.53 -15.50
N PRO A 376 17.15 -7.84 -16.56
CA PRO A 376 17.39 -7.30 -17.88
C PRO A 376 17.28 -5.78 -17.94
N ALA A 377 18.33 -5.11 -18.42
CA ALA A 377 18.27 -3.69 -18.75
C ALA A 377 17.16 -3.44 -19.78
N GLY A 378 16.14 -2.67 -19.38
CA GLY A 378 14.90 -2.46 -20.16
C GLY A 378 13.64 -3.07 -19.54
N CYS A 379 13.75 -3.84 -18.45
CA CYS A 379 12.61 -4.30 -17.65
C CYS A 379 12.06 -3.15 -16.79
N ASN A 380 12.96 -2.36 -16.16
CA ASN A 380 12.60 -1.24 -15.28
C ASN A 380 12.54 0.09 -16.04
N THR A 381 11.43 0.37 -16.74
CA THR A 381 11.11 1.75 -17.14
C THR A 381 10.35 2.44 -16.01
N SER A 382 11.04 3.25 -15.21
CA SER A 382 10.36 4.14 -14.28
C SER A 382 9.78 5.35 -15.02
N SER A 383 8.54 5.72 -14.71
CA SER A 383 7.94 6.98 -15.17
C SER A 383 7.26 7.71 -14.01
N ILE A 384 7.25 9.04 -14.07
CA ILE A 384 6.61 9.88 -13.05
C ILE A 384 5.38 10.52 -13.68
N ILE A 385 4.22 10.33 -13.05
CA ILE A 385 2.97 10.97 -13.44
C ILE A 385 2.45 11.87 -12.30
N PHE A 386 1.75 12.95 -12.68
CA PHE A 386 1.22 13.96 -11.77
C PHE A 386 -0.30 14.08 -11.92
N PRO A 387 -1.08 13.03 -11.62
CA PRO A 387 -2.54 13.10 -11.71
C PRO A 387 -3.10 14.04 -10.65
N VAL A 388 -4.10 14.81 -11.06
CA VAL A 388 -5.01 15.53 -10.17
C VAL A 388 -6.33 14.79 -10.21
N ALA A 389 -6.87 14.44 -9.05
CA ALA A 389 -8.16 13.77 -8.93
C ALA A 389 -9.12 14.61 -8.08
N CYS A 390 -10.40 14.49 -8.42
CA CYS A 390 -11.53 15.01 -7.67
C CYS A 390 -12.25 13.81 -7.04
N ASP A 391 -12.98 14.06 -5.96
CA ASP A 391 -13.70 13.05 -5.16
C ASP A 391 -12.78 12.10 -4.37
N GLU A 392 -13.37 11.17 -3.61
CA GLU A 392 -12.67 10.40 -2.57
C GLU A 392 -11.58 9.43 -3.06
N ASN A 393 -11.51 9.11 -4.37
CA ASN A 393 -10.69 7.99 -4.86
C ASN A 393 -10.08 8.23 -6.25
N TYR A 394 -8.77 7.97 -6.38
CA TYR A 394 -8.05 7.79 -7.65
C TYR A 394 -7.81 6.29 -7.91
N VAL A 395 -8.09 5.82 -9.13
CA VAL A 395 -7.78 4.45 -9.56
C VAL A 395 -6.52 4.46 -10.44
N SER A 396 -5.50 3.71 -10.03
CA SER A 396 -4.22 3.61 -10.70
C SER A 396 -4.30 2.73 -11.97
N PRO A 397 -3.32 2.83 -12.89
CA PRO A 397 -3.21 1.95 -14.06
C PRO A 397 -3.22 0.43 -13.80
N SER A 398 -2.77 -0.06 -12.64
CA SER A 398 -2.94 -1.47 -12.25
C SER A 398 -4.28 -1.80 -11.57
N GLY A 399 -5.03 -0.77 -11.15
CA GLY A 399 -6.30 -0.90 -10.44
C GLY A 399 -6.24 -0.64 -8.92
N HIS A 400 -5.12 -0.17 -8.37
CA HIS A 400 -5.06 0.26 -6.97
C HIS A 400 -5.91 1.50 -6.75
N VAL A 401 -6.54 1.62 -5.58
CA VAL A 401 -7.39 2.77 -5.22
C VAL A 401 -6.71 3.56 -4.11
N TRP A 402 -6.48 4.86 -4.33
CA TRP A 402 -5.89 5.77 -3.34
C TRP A 402 -6.82 6.95 -3.05
N ASN A 403 -6.88 7.35 -1.78
CA ASN A 403 -7.85 8.29 -1.24
C ASN A 403 -7.20 9.50 -0.54
N GLY A 404 -5.96 9.82 -0.89
CA GLY A 404 -5.21 10.94 -0.33
C GLY A 404 -4.17 11.49 -1.31
N SER A 405 -3.75 12.74 -1.10
CA SER A 405 -2.61 13.32 -1.82
C SER A 405 -1.30 12.69 -1.33
N GLY A 406 -0.40 12.37 -2.25
CA GLY A 406 0.88 11.77 -1.90
C GLY A 406 1.68 11.27 -3.10
N THR A 407 2.90 10.83 -2.83
CA THR A 407 3.71 10.07 -3.79
C THR A 407 3.47 8.58 -3.55
N TYR A 408 2.80 7.94 -4.50
CA TYR A 408 2.53 6.51 -4.50
C TYR A 408 3.41 5.79 -5.54
N ILE A 409 3.54 4.48 -5.38
CA ILE A 409 4.18 3.60 -6.36
C ILE A 409 3.11 2.64 -6.85
N ASP A 410 3.02 2.47 -8.17
CA ASP A 410 2.21 1.44 -8.80
C ASP A 410 3.04 0.65 -9.81
N THR A 411 2.67 -0.61 -10.01
CA THR A 411 3.43 -1.59 -10.78
C THR A 411 2.53 -2.14 -11.87
N ILE A 412 2.80 -1.80 -13.12
CA ILE A 412 2.03 -2.32 -14.27
C ILE A 412 2.63 -3.68 -14.66
N PRO A 413 1.89 -4.80 -14.49
CA PRO A 413 2.38 -6.11 -14.87
C PRO A 413 2.21 -6.31 -16.38
N ASN A 414 3.29 -6.59 -17.09
CA ASN A 414 3.20 -7.10 -18.46
C ASN A 414 3.08 -8.63 -18.48
N ALA A 415 2.63 -9.18 -19.61
CA ALA A 415 2.35 -10.62 -19.77
C ALA A 415 3.57 -11.56 -19.62
N ASN A 416 4.78 -11.02 -19.46
CA ASN A 416 6.03 -11.77 -19.32
C ASN A 416 6.72 -11.56 -17.95
N GLY A 417 6.07 -10.90 -16.99
CA GLY A 417 6.65 -10.68 -15.65
C GLY A 417 7.80 -9.67 -15.61
N CYS A 418 7.88 -8.76 -16.59
CA CYS A 418 8.68 -7.54 -16.48
C CYS A 418 7.79 -6.39 -16.00
N ASP A 419 8.20 -5.72 -14.94
CA ASP A 419 7.40 -4.78 -14.18
C ASP A 419 7.78 -3.31 -14.46
N SER A 420 6.82 -2.54 -14.97
CA SER A 420 6.98 -1.09 -15.14
C SER A 420 6.51 -0.37 -13.88
N ILE A 421 7.46 0.19 -13.15
CA ILE A 421 7.19 1.01 -11.96
C ILE A 421 6.74 2.41 -12.42
N ILE A 422 5.59 2.87 -11.94
CA ILE A 422 5.15 4.26 -12.08
C ILE A 422 5.14 4.93 -10.71
N VAL A 423 5.78 6.09 -10.62
CA VAL A 423 5.72 6.96 -9.45
C VAL A 423 4.59 7.95 -9.67
N VAL A 424 3.59 7.92 -8.81
CA VAL A 424 2.38 8.72 -8.94
C VAL A 424 2.38 9.81 -7.89
N ASN A 425 2.69 11.04 -8.30
CA ASN A 425 2.55 12.23 -7.47
C ASN A 425 1.09 12.71 -7.55
N LEU A 426 0.22 12.03 -6.80
CA LEU A 426 -1.22 12.28 -6.76
C LEU A 426 -1.53 13.54 -5.95
N THR A 427 -2.30 14.45 -6.55
CA THR A 427 -2.95 15.56 -5.83
C THR A 427 -4.45 15.32 -5.81
N MET A 428 -5.00 15.05 -4.62
CA MET A 428 -6.44 15.01 -4.36
C MET A 428 -6.92 16.43 -4.04
N ASN A 429 -7.91 16.91 -4.78
CA ASN A 429 -8.58 18.18 -4.53
C ASN A 429 -10.00 17.92 -4.03
N TYR A 430 -10.33 18.52 -2.89
CA TYR A 430 -11.67 18.50 -2.31
C TYR A 430 -12.37 19.85 -2.57
N VAL A 431 -13.66 19.82 -2.89
CA VAL A 431 -14.52 20.99 -3.01
C VAL A 431 -15.49 20.97 -1.84
N ASP A 432 -15.43 21.98 -0.97
CA ASP A 432 -16.39 22.12 0.12
C ASP A 432 -17.72 22.68 -0.43
N THR A 433 -18.73 21.81 -0.50
CA THR A 433 -20.07 22.13 -1.02
C THR A 433 -21.09 22.50 0.06
N LEU A 434 -20.65 22.74 1.30
CA LEU A 434 -21.54 23.18 2.38
C LEU A 434 -22.11 24.58 2.11
N VAL A 435 -23.38 24.77 2.48
CA VAL A 435 -24.08 26.04 2.37
C VAL A 435 -24.74 26.38 3.71
N SER A 436 -24.46 27.59 4.20
CA SER A 436 -25.11 28.20 5.34
C SER A 436 -26.31 29.06 4.90
N GLN A 437 -27.46 28.87 5.56
CA GLN A 437 -28.72 29.57 5.22
C GLN A 437 -29.14 30.55 6.34
N PHE A 438 -29.36 31.81 5.97
CA PHE A 438 -29.88 32.86 6.83
C PHE A 438 -31.13 33.51 6.18
N GLY A 439 -32.31 33.04 6.59
CA GLY A 439 -33.58 33.48 6.01
C GLY A 439 -33.67 33.11 4.52
N ASN A 440 -33.73 34.13 3.66
CA ASN A 440 -33.73 33.97 2.21
C ASN A 440 -32.36 34.04 1.54
N THR A 441 -31.27 34.17 2.30
CA THR A 441 -29.91 34.21 1.76
C THR A 441 -29.17 32.92 2.06
N LEU A 442 -28.66 32.31 1.00
CA LEU A 442 -27.78 31.14 1.01
C LEU A 442 -26.34 31.62 0.80
N ASN A 443 -25.38 31.05 1.53
CA ASN A 443 -23.96 31.34 1.42
C ASN A 443 -23.18 30.04 1.24
N ALA A 444 -22.41 29.93 0.16
CA ALA A 444 -21.46 28.83 -0.02
C ALA A 444 -20.29 28.99 0.96
N ASP A 445 -20.04 27.99 1.79
CA ASP A 445 -19.02 28.08 2.84
C ASP A 445 -17.62 27.72 2.30
N GLY A 446 -17.56 26.85 1.29
CA GLY A 446 -16.36 26.59 0.49
C GLY A 446 -15.96 27.74 -0.44
N GLY A 447 -14.67 27.81 -0.79
CA GLY A 447 -14.11 28.83 -1.68
C GLY A 447 -14.04 28.38 -3.14
N GLY A 448 -14.37 29.25 -4.10
CA GLY A 448 -14.17 28.94 -5.52
C GLY A 448 -14.85 29.91 -6.49
N PHE A 449 -15.12 29.43 -7.70
CA PHE A 449 -16.10 30.04 -8.61
C PHE A 449 -17.47 29.41 -8.35
N TYR A 450 -18.51 30.24 -8.26
CA TYR A 450 -19.86 29.81 -7.91
C TYR A 450 -20.80 29.92 -9.11
N GLN A 451 -21.79 29.04 -9.19
CA GLN A 451 -22.97 29.19 -10.03
C GLN A 451 -24.17 28.60 -9.28
N TRP A 452 -25.12 29.45 -8.89
CA TRP A 452 -26.36 29.00 -8.23
C TRP A 452 -27.33 28.40 -9.23
N LEU A 453 -28.06 27.38 -8.80
CA LEU A 453 -28.89 26.49 -9.61
C LEU A 453 -30.30 26.39 -9.00
N ASP A 454 -31.31 26.32 -9.85
CA ASP A 454 -32.70 26.05 -9.45
C ASP A 454 -32.96 24.53 -9.47
N CYS A 455 -33.04 23.91 -8.29
CA CYS A 455 -33.31 22.48 -8.16
C CYS A 455 -34.72 22.09 -8.64
N ASN A 456 -35.70 22.99 -8.56
CA ASN A 456 -37.05 22.73 -9.05
C ASN A 456 -37.12 22.66 -10.57
N ASN A 457 -36.11 23.21 -11.27
CA ASN A 457 -35.98 23.21 -12.71
C ASN A 457 -34.74 22.42 -13.17
N ASN A 458 -34.57 21.19 -12.64
CA ASN A 458 -33.50 20.25 -12.98
C ASN A 458 -32.09 20.86 -12.90
N TYR A 459 -31.79 21.61 -11.83
CA TYR A 459 -30.50 22.29 -11.62
C TYR A 459 -30.16 23.31 -12.71
N SER A 460 -31.16 23.97 -13.32
CA SER A 460 -30.93 25.03 -14.30
C SER A 460 -30.12 26.19 -13.69
N PRO A 461 -29.04 26.67 -14.34
CA PRO A 461 -28.28 27.82 -13.87
C PRO A 461 -29.11 29.09 -13.75
N ILE A 462 -28.96 29.78 -12.61
CA ILE A 462 -29.60 31.07 -12.34
C ILE A 462 -28.70 32.17 -12.90
N ASN A 463 -29.21 32.89 -13.91
CA ASN A 463 -28.44 33.88 -14.64
C ASN A 463 -27.95 35.03 -13.73
N GLY A 464 -26.64 35.31 -13.75
CA GLY A 464 -26.01 36.34 -12.93
C GLY A 464 -25.72 35.94 -11.47
N ALA A 465 -26.19 34.78 -11.01
CA ALA A 465 -25.94 34.30 -9.65
C ALA A 465 -24.61 33.53 -9.55
N ALA A 466 -23.50 34.26 -9.63
CA ALA A 466 -22.13 33.72 -9.58
C ALA A 466 -21.32 34.18 -8.34
N SER A 467 -21.99 34.80 -7.37
CA SER A 467 -21.41 35.23 -6.09
C SER A 467 -21.43 34.10 -5.05
N GLN A 468 -20.54 34.17 -4.06
CA GLN A 468 -20.52 33.23 -2.91
C GLN A 468 -21.85 33.21 -2.14
N SER A 469 -22.55 34.35 -2.08
CA SER A 469 -23.89 34.47 -1.51
C SER A 469 -24.95 34.70 -2.58
N PHE A 470 -26.12 34.13 -2.36
CA PHE A 470 -27.31 34.26 -3.19
C PHE A 470 -28.54 34.52 -2.32
N THR A 471 -29.22 35.64 -2.56
CA THR A 471 -30.49 35.97 -1.92
C THR A 471 -31.63 35.61 -2.86
N ALA A 472 -32.41 34.59 -2.50
CA ALA A 472 -33.58 34.19 -3.27
C ALA A 472 -34.66 35.28 -3.23
N THR A 473 -35.35 35.45 -4.37
CA THR A 473 -36.43 36.44 -4.57
C THR A 473 -37.81 35.79 -4.73
N VAL A 474 -37.88 34.45 -4.81
CA VAL A 474 -39.09 33.63 -4.84
C VAL A 474 -38.90 32.38 -3.99
N ASN A 475 -40.00 31.79 -3.52
CA ASN A 475 -39.93 30.48 -2.86
C ASN A 475 -39.42 29.44 -3.86
N GLY A 476 -38.43 28.63 -3.46
CA GLY A 476 -37.79 27.67 -4.35
C GLY A 476 -36.76 26.81 -3.62
N SER A 477 -36.21 25.83 -4.32
CA SER A 477 -35.17 24.93 -3.82
C SER A 477 -33.92 25.16 -4.65
N TYR A 478 -32.79 25.45 -3.98
CA TYR A 478 -31.60 26.00 -4.64
C TYR A 478 -30.33 25.26 -4.24
N ALA A 479 -29.42 25.06 -5.18
CA ALA A 479 -28.08 24.52 -4.95
C ALA A 479 -27.01 25.45 -5.54
N VAL A 480 -25.76 25.22 -5.20
CA VAL A 480 -24.60 25.91 -5.78
C VAL A 480 -23.63 24.89 -6.38
N ALA A 481 -23.28 25.07 -7.65
CA ALA A 481 -22.09 24.44 -8.22
C ALA A 481 -20.86 25.29 -7.86
N ILE A 482 -19.86 24.66 -7.25
CA ILE A 482 -18.61 25.30 -6.84
C ILE A 482 -17.49 24.67 -7.66
N THR A 483 -16.61 25.51 -8.22
CA THR A 483 -15.42 25.07 -8.94
C THR A 483 -14.15 25.63 -8.30
N GLN A 484 -13.28 24.74 -7.82
CA GLN A 484 -12.01 25.08 -7.18
C GLN A 484 -10.90 24.13 -7.64
N ASN A 485 -9.72 24.67 -7.95
CA ASN A 485 -8.51 23.90 -8.33
C ASN A 485 -8.72 22.87 -9.47
N GLY A 486 -9.66 23.12 -10.37
CA GLY A 486 -9.98 22.23 -11.50
C GLY A 486 -11.04 21.16 -11.22
N CYS A 487 -11.53 21.06 -9.98
CA CYS A 487 -12.66 20.21 -9.59
C CYS A 487 -13.94 21.03 -9.49
N SER A 488 -15.07 20.41 -9.83
CA SER A 488 -16.41 21.01 -9.75
C SER A 488 -17.36 20.04 -9.07
N ASP A 489 -18.04 20.48 -8.01
CA ASP A 489 -19.08 19.70 -7.32
C ASP A 489 -20.29 20.60 -6.98
N THR A 490 -21.44 19.99 -6.67
CA THR A 490 -22.71 20.68 -6.46
C THR A 490 -23.28 20.38 -5.07
N SER A 491 -23.66 21.43 -4.34
CA SER A 491 -24.30 21.28 -3.02
C SER A 491 -25.60 20.48 -3.08
N LEU A 492 -26.03 20.01 -1.91
CA LEU A 492 -27.44 19.64 -1.72
C LEU A 492 -28.37 20.82 -2.05
N CYS A 493 -29.65 20.52 -2.25
CA CYS A 493 -30.68 21.55 -2.44
C CYS A 493 -31.17 22.08 -1.09
N TYR A 494 -31.28 23.40 -0.99
CA TYR A 494 -31.73 24.14 0.18
C TYR A 494 -33.05 24.83 -0.13
N ASP A 495 -34.08 24.50 0.65
CA ASP A 495 -35.40 25.09 0.49
C ASP A 495 -35.48 26.47 1.11
N VAL A 496 -35.89 27.45 0.30
CA VAL A 496 -36.14 28.81 0.74
C VAL A 496 -37.62 29.11 0.62
N THR A 497 -38.24 29.45 1.76
CA THR A 497 -39.68 29.67 1.90
C THR A 497 -39.97 31.01 2.57
N GLY A 498 -41.20 31.53 2.40
CA GLY A 498 -41.66 32.78 3.04
C GLY A 498 -41.38 34.08 2.27
N ILE A 499 -40.91 34.02 1.02
CA ILE A 499 -40.65 35.17 0.15
C ILE A 499 -41.82 35.43 -0.82
N GLY A 500 -42.38 34.36 -1.38
CA GLY A 500 -43.49 34.42 -2.33
C GLY A 500 -44.85 34.24 -1.65
N ILE A 501 -45.83 35.05 -2.06
CA ILE A 501 -47.26 34.84 -1.75
C ILE A 501 -47.81 33.75 -2.68
N ASN A 502 -47.34 32.52 -2.50
CA ASN A 502 -48.05 31.36 -3.02
C ASN A 502 -49.06 30.94 -1.96
N GLU A 503 -50.34 30.83 -2.36
CA GLU A 503 -51.40 30.31 -1.49
C GLU A 503 -50.97 28.95 -0.95
N ILE A 504 -50.87 28.85 0.37
CA ILE A 504 -50.74 27.56 1.05
C ILE A 504 -52.07 26.85 0.86
N GLU A 505 -52.21 26.05 -0.20
CA GLU A 505 -53.13 24.92 -0.16
C GLU A 505 -52.55 23.94 0.87
N PRO A 506 -53.18 23.76 2.05
CA PRO A 506 -52.76 22.73 2.97
C PRO A 506 -52.99 21.37 2.30
N ILE A 507 -52.36 20.31 2.83
CA ILE A 507 -52.64 18.94 2.38
C ILE A 507 -54.06 18.56 2.83
N GLY A 508 -55.04 18.99 2.04
CA GLY A 508 -56.46 18.87 2.35
C GLY A 508 -56.90 17.43 2.53
N TYR A 509 -57.79 17.21 3.50
CA TYR A 509 -58.44 15.91 3.72
C TYR A 509 -59.41 15.56 2.59
N PHE A 510 -59.72 16.51 1.70
CA PHE A 510 -60.42 16.25 0.45
C PHE A 510 -59.93 17.12 -0.72
N ARG A 511 -60.24 16.66 -1.93
CA ARG A 511 -60.05 17.40 -3.19
C ARG A 511 -61.38 17.49 -3.93
N ILE A 512 -61.59 18.58 -4.64
CA ILE A 512 -62.75 18.79 -5.51
C ILE A 512 -62.27 19.06 -6.94
N PHE A 513 -62.89 18.42 -7.93
CA PHE A 513 -62.52 18.59 -9.33
C PHE A 513 -63.67 18.21 -10.28
N PRO A 514 -63.75 18.80 -11.49
CA PRO A 514 -62.97 19.96 -11.93
C PRO A 514 -63.34 21.24 -11.14
N ASN A 515 -62.43 22.20 -11.07
CA ASN A 515 -62.68 23.52 -10.50
C ASN A 515 -61.89 24.55 -11.33
N PRO A 516 -62.55 25.40 -12.15
CA PRO A 516 -64.00 25.56 -12.28
C PRO A 516 -64.76 24.29 -12.73
N ALA A 517 -66.00 24.15 -12.25
CA ALA A 517 -66.92 23.07 -12.61
C ALA A 517 -68.01 23.56 -13.57
N ASN A 518 -68.74 22.63 -14.18
CA ASN A 518 -69.95 22.91 -14.97
C ASN A 518 -71.13 22.03 -14.48
N GLU A 519 -71.48 20.93 -15.14
CA GLU A 519 -72.65 20.13 -14.72
C GLU A 519 -72.37 19.20 -13.52
N ILE A 520 -71.10 18.87 -13.25
CA ILE A 520 -70.69 17.82 -12.30
C ILE A 520 -69.48 18.27 -11.49
N LEU A 521 -69.48 17.93 -10.21
CA LEU A 521 -68.32 18.02 -9.31
C LEU A 521 -68.03 16.65 -8.69
N SER A 522 -66.80 16.17 -8.86
CA SER A 522 -66.26 15.03 -8.12
C SER A 522 -65.60 15.52 -6.83
N VAL A 523 -65.90 14.83 -5.74
CA VAL A 523 -65.37 15.10 -4.40
C VAL A 523 -64.67 13.83 -3.94
N GLN A 524 -63.37 13.91 -3.62
CA GLN A 524 -62.59 12.77 -3.18
C GLN A 524 -61.93 13.04 -1.83
N LEU A 525 -62.23 12.19 -0.85
CA LEU A 525 -61.63 12.20 0.47
C LEU A 525 -60.29 11.45 0.47
N SER A 526 -59.33 11.94 1.23
CA SER A 526 -58.01 11.31 1.40
C SER A 526 -58.05 10.00 2.21
N LYS A 527 -59.12 9.79 3.00
CA LYS A 527 -59.42 8.55 3.74
C LYS A 527 -60.91 8.51 4.13
N PRO A 528 -61.50 7.34 4.47
CA PRO A 528 -62.82 7.31 5.09
C PRO A 528 -62.76 7.87 6.53
N PHE A 529 -63.85 8.48 6.95
CA PHE A 529 -64.09 9.08 8.26
C PHE A 529 -65.52 8.72 8.73
N GLU A 530 -65.82 8.83 10.02
CA GLU A 530 -67.19 8.62 10.53
C GLU A 530 -67.99 9.93 10.61
N ASN A 531 -69.32 9.85 10.39
CA ASN A 531 -70.28 10.96 10.47
C ASN A 531 -70.02 12.14 9.50
N ASN A 532 -69.53 11.86 8.29
CA ASN A 532 -69.20 12.89 7.32
C ASN A 532 -70.45 13.54 6.70
N SER A 533 -70.46 14.87 6.63
CA SER A 533 -71.36 15.61 5.73
C SER A 533 -70.57 16.50 4.78
N ILE A 534 -71.10 16.66 3.57
CA ILE A 534 -70.72 17.72 2.64
C ILE A 534 -71.86 18.73 2.54
N GLU A 535 -71.50 20.01 2.58
CA GLU A 535 -72.39 21.15 2.37
C GLU A 535 -71.81 22.02 1.25
N ILE A 536 -72.66 22.53 0.37
CA ILE A 536 -72.28 23.58 -0.59
C ILE A 536 -73.11 24.82 -0.26
N SER A 537 -72.44 25.94 -0.03
CA SER A 537 -73.08 27.24 0.17
C SER A 537 -72.73 28.24 -0.94
N ASN A 538 -73.64 29.15 -1.23
CA ASN A 538 -73.40 30.25 -2.17
C ASN A 538 -72.58 31.38 -1.53
N SER A 539 -72.22 32.41 -2.30
CA SER A 539 -71.49 33.59 -1.82
C SER A 539 -72.19 34.42 -0.74
N LEU A 540 -73.50 34.18 -0.48
CA LEU A 540 -74.26 34.78 0.63
C LEU A 540 -74.27 33.88 1.89
N GLY A 541 -73.57 32.75 1.87
CA GLY A 541 -73.51 31.77 2.97
C GLY A 541 -74.74 30.85 3.07
N GLN A 542 -75.68 30.91 2.14
CA GLN A 542 -76.86 30.04 2.13
C GLN A 542 -76.48 28.64 1.65
N ILE A 543 -76.78 27.61 2.43
CA ILE A 543 -76.57 26.21 2.04
C ILE A 543 -77.57 25.84 0.94
N VAL A 544 -77.06 25.50 -0.24
CA VAL A 544 -77.84 25.10 -1.42
C VAL A 544 -77.83 23.59 -1.65
N PHE A 545 -76.91 22.86 -1.01
CA PHE A 545 -76.85 21.39 -1.03
C PHE A 545 -76.24 20.87 0.27
N SER A 546 -76.76 19.75 0.78
CA SER A 546 -76.18 19.01 1.90
C SER A 546 -76.42 17.51 1.74
N LYS A 547 -75.41 16.68 2.05
CA LYS A 547 -75.49 15.20 1.95
C LYS A 547 -74.52 14.54 2.94
N ALA A 548 -74.92 13.40 3.51
CA ALA A 548 -73.99 12.52 4.24
C ALA A 548 -73.08 11.75 3.26
N LEU A 549 -71.77 11.68 3.56
CA LEU A 549 -70.78 10.99 2.74
C LEU A 549 -70.41 9.61 3.33
N ASN A 550 -70.91 8.55 2.68
CA ASN A 550 -70.65 7.16 3.07
C ASN A 550 -69.46 6.53 2.32
N ASN A 551 -68.89 7.22 1.32
CA ASN A 551 -67.82 6.73 0.45
C ASN A 551 -66.64 7.72 0.43
N ILE A 552 -65.45 7.23 0.09
CA ILE A 552 -64.25 8.06 -0.12
C ILE A 552 -64.29 8.91 -1.40
N SER A 553 -65.27 8.68 -2.26
CA SER A 553 -65.49 9.44 -3.49
C SER A 553 -67.00 9.60 -3.71
N GLU A 554 -67.42 10.80 -4.10
CA GLU A 554 -68.81 11.17 -4.33
C GLU A 554 -68.89 12.10 -5.55
N THR A 555 -70.02 12.08 -6.24
CA THR A 555 -70.26 12.91 -7.43
C THR A 555 -71.54 13.71 -7.24
N ILE A 556 -71.41 15.04 -7.29
CA ILE A 556 -72.51 15.98 -7.09
C ILE A 556 -72.90 16.58 -8.43
N ASN A 557 -74.20 16.54 -8.74
CA ASN A 557 -74.77 17.18 -9.92
C ASN A 557 -75.05 18.66 -9.60
N LEU A 558 -74.43 19.56 -10.37
CA LEU A 558 -74.53 21.01 -10.20
C LEU A 558 -75.44 21.69 -11.23
N LYS A 559 -76.10 20.92 -12.11
CA LYS A 559 -76.93 21.46 -13.21
C LYS A 559 -78.02 22.45 -12.77
N SER A 560 -78.55 22.27 -11.56
CA SER A 560 -79.57 23.12 -10.92
C SER A 560 -79.04 24.33 -10.14
N PHE A 561 -77.71 24.54 -10.10
CA PHE A 561 -77.05 25.67 -9.44
C PHE A 561 -76.81 26.77 -10.48
N ASP A 562 -76.79 28.04 -10.10
CA ASP A 562 -76.50 29.16 -11.00
C ASP A 562 -74.99 29.42 -11.14
N GLU A 563 -74.55 30.07 -12.20
CA GLU A 563 -73.13 30.42 -12.35
C GLU A 563 -72.65 31.33 -11.21
N GLY A 564 -71.44 31.08 -10.70
CA GLY A 564 -70.88 31.93 -9.65
C GLY A 564 -69.94 31.23 -8.68
N LEU A 565 -69.79 31.85 -7.51
CA LEU A 565 -68.88 31.45 -6.45
C LEU A 565 -69.60 30.69 -5.35
N TYR A 566 -69.11 29.49 -5.05
CA TYR A 566 -69.59 28.61 -4.01
C TYR A 566 -68.46 28.19 -3.05
N PHE A 567 -68.84 27.72 -1.87
CA PHE A 567 -67.95 27.15 -0.89
C PHE A 567 -68.40 25.72 -0.57
N VAL A 568 -67.52 24.75 -0.79
CA VAL A 568 -67.75 23.33 -0.49
C VAL A 568 -67.11 23.05 0.86
N ARG A 569 -67.93 22.76 1.86
CA ARG A 569 -67.50 22.43 3.22
C ARG A 569 -67.70 20.94 3.48
N ILE A 570 -66.69 20.30 4.06
CA ILE A 570 -66.83 18.95 4.63
C ILE A 570 -66.64 19.04 6.14
N SER A 571 -67.54 18.39 6.88
CA SER A 571 -67.47 18.27 8.33
C SER A 571 -67.40 16.79 8.71
N CYS A 572 -66.37 16.43 9.48
CA CYS A 572 -66.18 15.14 10.14
C CYS A 572 -66.11 15.39 11.66
N SER A 573 -66.15 14.33 12.49
CA SER A 573 -66.23 14.43 13.96
C SER A 573 -65.28 15.47 14.62
N ASP A 574 -64.04 15.57 14.14
CA ASP A 574 -63.01 16.45 14.70
C ASP A 574 -62.45 17.50 13.71
N ILE A 575 -62.92 17.53 12.46
CA ILE A 575 -62.32 18.32 11.36
C ILE A 575 -63.41 18.99 10.52
N ILE A 576 -63.24 20.29 10.27
CA ILE A 576 -64.01 21.06 9.29
C ILE A 576 -63.03 21.65 8.29
N GLU A 577 -63.21 21.35 7.01
CA GLU A 577 -62.42 21.93 5.92
C GLU A 577 -63.35 22.51 4.85
N THR A 578 -62.98 23.62 4.23
CA THR A 578 -63.79 24.31 3.22
C THR A 578 -62.93 24.70 2.02
N LYS A 579 -63.39 24.37 0.81
CA LYS A 579 -62.74 24.71 -0.46
C LYS A 579 -63.61 25.57 -1.35
N LYS A 580 -62.98 26.49 -2.08
CA LYS A 580 -63.62 27.40 -3.02
C LYS A 580 -64.01 26.65 -4.29
N LEU A 581 -65.25 26.80 -4.76
CA LEU A 581 -65.75 26.24 -6.01
C LEU A 581 -66.22 27.38 -6.93
N VAL A 582 -65.76 27.37 -8.18
CA VAL A 582 -66.24 28.27 -9.23
C VAL A 582 -67.12 27.46 -10.19
N LEU A 583 -68.35 27.90 -10.41
CA LEU A 583 -69.28 27.27 -11.35
C LEU A 583 -69.44 28.14 -12.61
N ILE A 584 -69.19 27.53 -13.78
CA ILE A 584 -69.32 28.12 -15.12
C ILE A 584 -70.17 27.19 -15.99
N LYS A 585 -71.08 27.70 -16.83
CA LYS A 585 -71.97 26.88 -17.68
C LYS A 585 -71.59 26.88 -19.16
#